data_AF-A0A807ZHW9-F1
#
_entry.id   AF-A0A807ZHW9-F1
#
_cell.length_a   1.000
_cell.length_b   1.000
_cell.length_c   1.000
_cell.angle_alpha   90.00
_cell.angle_beta   90.00
_cell.angle_gamma   90.00
#
_symmetry.space_group_name_H-M   'P 1'
#
loop_
_entity.id
_entity.type
_entity.pdbx_description
1 polymer ?
#
loop_
_entity_poly.entity_id
_entity_poly.type
_entity_poly.pdbx_seq_one_letter_code
_entity_poly.pdbx_strand_id
1 'polypeptide(L)'
;MPELKPCPFCGAQPTLRENIYYGSGEYLASINCPCINGDVAESYFLRSGETQKQATNKSIAAWNTRTEPLPRALTWTTDPPKVPGWYWWRDVSHKGEATIQYMSQSQVERLKTYPGEEWAGPILTPLELEES
;
A
#
# COMPACT_ATOMS: atom_id res chain seq x y z
N MET A 1 -20.85 -17.60 -5.95
CA MET A 1 -19.46 -17.12 -6.10
C MET A 1 -19.55 -15.62 -6.02
N PRO A 2 -18.74 -14.93 -5.19
CA PRO A 2 -18.76 -13.48 -5.12
C PRO A 2 -18.51 -12.87 -6.49
N GLU A 3 -19.08 -11.69 -6.74
CA GLU A 3 -18.83 -10.94 -7.97
C GLU A 3 -17.41 -10.38 -7.97
N LEU A 4 -16.68 -10.50 -9.09
CA LEU A 4 -15.33 -9.96 -9.23
C LEU A 4 -15.37 -8.49 -9.62
N LYS A 5 -14.95 -7.61 -8.70
CA LYS A 5 -14.92 -6.16 -8.95
C LYS A 5 -13.78 -5.78 -9.90
N PRO A 6 -13.93 -4.66 -10.64
CA PRO A 6 -12.86 -4.10 -11.44
C PRO A 6 -11.60 -3.80 -10.61
N CYS A 7 -10.47 -3.64 -11.30
CA CYS A 7 -9.23 -3.24 -10.67
C CYS A 7 -9.39 -1.89 -9.96
N PRO A 8 -9.06 -1.79 -8.66
CA PRO A 8 -9.24 -0.54 -7.93
C PRO A 8 -8.33 0.57 -8.45
N PHE A 9 -7.24 0.26 -9.16
CA PHE A 9 -6.23 1.21 -9.62
C PHE A 9 -6.46 1.78 -11.03
N CYS A 10 -7.02 0.99 -11.94
CA CYS A 10 -7.20 1.39 -13.33
C CYS A 10 -8.64 1.26 -13.83
N GLY A 11 -9.54 0.71 -13.01
CA GLY A 11 -10.93 0.45 -13.39
C GLY A 11 -11.13 -0.66 -14.42
N ALA A 12 -10.07 -1.26 -14.95
CA ALA A 12 -10.18 -2.36 -15.91
C ALA A 12 -10.64 -3.66 -15.24
N GLN A 13 -11.37 -4.48 -15.98
CA GLN A 13 -11.75 -5.80 -15.49
C GLN A 13 -10.50 -6.69 -15.37
N PRO A 14 -10.19 -7.24 -14.18
CA PRO A 14 -9.07 -8.13 -14.00
C PRO A 14 -9.37 -9.54 -14.56
N THR A 15 -8.31 -10.33 -14.76
CA THR A 15 -8.43 -11.72 -15.21
C THR A 15 -8.38 -12.66 -14.00
N LEU A 16 -9.36 -13.56 -13.89
CA LEU A 16 -9.32 -14.70 -12.96
C LEU A 16 -8.67 -15.89 -13.66
N ARG A 17 -7.71 -16.55 -13.01
CA ARG A 17 -7.06 -17.78 -13.45
C ARG A 17 -7.20 -18.84 -12.38
N GLU A 18 -7.56 -20.03 -12.79
CA GLU A 18 -7.71 -21.19 -11.90
C GLU A 18 -6.79 -22.30 -12.42
N ASN A 19 -5.94 -22.84 -11.55
CA ASN A 19 -5.04 -23.94 -11.85
C ASN A 19 -5.26 -25.08 -10.86
N ILE A 20 -5.25 -26.30 -11.39
CA ILE A 20 -5.31 -27.53 -10.61
C ILE A 20 -3.97 -28.23 -10.77
N TYR A 21 -3.28 -28.47 -9.66
CA TYR A 21 -2.03 -29.23 -9.68
C TYR A 21 -2.35 -30.73 -9.56
N TYR A 22 -2.47 -31.39 -10.72
CA TYR A 22 -2.72 -32.81 -10.81
C TYR A 22 -1.59 -33.59 -10.10
N GLY A 23 -1.94 -34.36 -9.07
CA GLY A 23 -1.01 -35.18 -8.30
C GLY A 23 -0.85 -34.77 -6.83
N SER A 24 -1.10 -33.51 -6.47
CA SER A 24 -1.00 -33.02 -5.08
C SER A 24 -2.37 -32.70 -4.43
N GLY A 25 -3.45 -32.64 -5.23
CA GLY A 25 -4.77 -32.25 -4.74
C GLY A 25 -4.84 -30.78 -4.34
N GLU A 26 -3.95 -29.95 -4.90
CA GLU A 26 -3.82 -28.54 -4.59
C GLU A 26 -4.54 -27.68 -5.63
N TYR A 27 -5.18 -26.61 -5.15
CA TYR A 27 -5.92 -25.66 -5.97
C TYR A 27 -5.33 -24.27 -5.85
N LEU A 28 -5.11 -23.61 -6.99
CA LEU A 28 -4.68 -22.22 -7.07
C LEU A 28 -5.72 -21.41 -7.83
N ALA A 29 -6.21 -20.34 -7.20
CA ALA A 29 -6.95 -19.29 -7.88
C ALA A 29 -6.17 -17.98 -7.78
N SER A 30 -5.99 -17.29 -8.90
CA SER A 30 -5.34 -15.99 -8.94
C SER A 30 -6.12 -14.99 -9.76
N ILE A 31 -6.10 -13.72 -9.33
CA ILE A 31 -6.69 -12.60 -10.06
C ILE A 31 -5.57 -11.64 -10.38
N ASN A 32 -5.46 -11.21 -11.63
CA ASN A 32 -4.37 -10.35 -12.09
C ASN A 32 -4.85 -9.18 -12.96
N CYS A 33 -4.16 -8.03 -12.84
CA CYS A 33 -4.31 -6.85 -13.70
C CYS A 33 -2.93 -6.25 -14.01
N PRO A 34 -2.63 -5.95 -15.30
CA PRO A 34 -1.30 -5.46 -15.70
C PRO A 34 -1.05 -3.96 -15.45
N CYS A 35 -1.92 -3.27 -14.70
CA CYS A 35 -1.98 -1.81 -14.71
C CYS A 35 -0.88 -1.09 -13.90
N ILE A 36 -0.11 -1.77 -13.06
CA ILE A 36 0.99 -1.18 -12.29
C ILE A 36 2.25 -2.00 -12.51
N ASN A 37 3.24 -1.41 -13.20
CA ASN A 37 4.54 -2.03 -13.51
C ASN A 37 4.43 -3.51 -13.94
N GLY A 38 3.32 -3.88 -14.59
CA GLY A 38 3.06 -5.21 -15.14
C GLY A 38 2.26 -6.18 -14.26
N ASP A 39 2.19 -6.05 -12.93
CA ASP A 39 1.84 -7.22 -12.08
C ASP A 39 1.06 -6.89 -10.79
N VAL A 40 -0.19 -6.42 -10.88
CA VAL A 40 -1.10 -6.47 -9.72
C VAL A 40 -1.73 -7.87 -9.69
N ALA A 41 -1.40 -8.69 -8.70
CA ALA A 41 -1.96 -10.02 -8.54
C ALA A 41 -2.40 -10.34 -7.11
N GLU A 42 -3.45 -11.15 -6.98
CA GLU A 42 -3.93 -11.75 -5.73
C GLU A 42 -4.06 -13.26 -5.95
N SER A 43 -3.38 -14.08 -5.15
CA SER A 43 -3.35 -15.54 -5.35
C SER A 43 -3.66 -16.29 -4.06
N TYR A 44 -4.56 -17.27 -4.14
CA TYR A 44 -4.87 -18.16 -3.03
C TYR A 44 -4.58 -19.61 -3.41
N PHE A 45 -3.77 -20.24 -2.57
CA PHE A 45 -3.35 -21.63 -2.70
C PHE A 45 -3.95 -22.46 -1.57
N LEU A 46 -4.73 -23.48 -1.91
CA LEU A 46 -5.36 -24.38 -0.94
C LEU A 46 -4.81 -25.79 -1.10
N ARG A 47 -4.47 -26.42 0.04
CA ARG A 47 -4.03 -27.82 0.12
C ARG A 47 -5.20 -28.75 0.47
N SER A 48 -5.00 -30.05 0.25
CA SER A 48 -5.91 -31.19 0.46
C SER A 48 -7.10 -30.98 1.41
N GLY A 49 -8.32 -31.28 0.92
CA GLY A 49 -9.58 -31.26 1.66
C GLY A 49 -10.48 -30.05 1.33
N GLU A 50 -9.94 -29.03 0.66
CA GLU A 50 -10.69 -27.90 0.11
C GLU A 50 -10.92 -28.06 -1.41
N THR A 51 -11.79 -27.22 -1.98
CA THR A 51 -12.26 -27.28 -3.37
C THR A 51 -11.76 -26.10 -4.19
N GLN A 52 -11.69 -26.24 -5.52
CA GLN A 52 -11.45 -25.14 -6.45
C GLN A 52 -12.36 -23.94 -6.18
N LYS A 53 -13.66 -24.18 -5.94
CA LYS A 53 -14.63 -23.12 -5.62
C LYS A 53 -14.25 -22.31 -4.36
N GLN A 54 -13.65 -22.97 -3.36
CA GLN A 54 -13.15 -22.27 -2.18
C GLN A 54 -11.94 -21.40 -2.50
N ALA A 55 -11.00 -21.89 -3.32
CA ALA A 55 -9.84 -21.11 -3.75
C ALA A 55 -10.28 -19.85 -4.52
N THR A 56 -11.22 -20.02 -5.46
CA THR A 56 -11.80 -18.93 -6.25
C THR A 56 -12.51 -17.91 -5.38
N ASN A 57 -13.38 -18.36 -4.47
CA ASN A 57 -14.10 -17.45 -3.56
C ASN A 57 -13.12 -16.64 -2.68
N LYS A 58 -12.06 -17.28 -2.15
CA LYS A 58 -11.04 -16.59 -1.33
C LYS A 58 -10.26 -15.56 -2.16
N SER A 59 -9.83 -15.92 -3.37
CA SER A 59 -9.14 -15.00 -4.28
C SER A 59 -10.02 -13.79 -4.63
N ILE A 60 -11.29 -14.01 -4.99
CA ILE A 60 -12.22 -12.90 -5.30
C ILE A 60 -12.47 -12.03 -4.06
N ALA A 61 -12.67 -12.63 -2.88
CA ALA A 61 -12.89 -11.86 -1.66
C ALA A 61 -11.69 -10.96 -1.35
N ALA A 62 -10.48 -11.50 -1.40
CA ALA A 62 -9.26 -10.75 -1.16
C ALA A 62 -9.05 -9.64 -2.20
N TRP A 63 -9.25 -9.95 -3.49
CA TRP A 63 -9.19 -8.95 -4.56
C TRP A 63 -10.17 -7.80 -4.31
N ASN A 64 -11.41 -8.11 -3.97
CA ASN A 64 -12.46 -7.12 -3.74
C ASN A 64 -12.24 -6.26 -2.49
N THR A 65 -11.39 -6.71 -1.57
CA THR A 65 -10.95 -5.93 -0.41
C THR A 65 -9.69 -5.10 -0.69
N ARG A 66 -9.05 -5.26 -1.86
CA ARG A 66 -7.95 -4.39 -2.25
C ARG A 66 -8.50 -2.98 -2.43
N THR A 67 -8.08 -2.10 -1.54
CA THR A 67 -8.15 -0.68 -1.77
C THR A 67 -6.92 -0.28 -2.57
N GLU A 68 -7.01 0.79 -3.36
CA GLU A 68 -5.79 1.48 -3.78
C GLU A 68 -4.95 1.73 -2.50
N PRO A 69 -3.66 1.33 -2.43
CA PRO A 69 -2.69 2.10 -1.68
C PRO A 69 -2.64 3.43 -2.40
N LEU A 70 -3.61 4.30 -2.14
CA LEU A 70 -3.43 5.71 -2.40
C LEU A 70 -2.14 6.03 -1.65
N PRO A 71 -1.02 6.38 -2.33
CA PRO A 71 0.07 6.99 -1.62
C PRO A 71 -0.59 8.17 -0.93
N ARG A 72 -0.63 8.17 0.42
CA ARG A 72 -1.27 9.26 1.16
C ARG A 72 -0.63 10.53 0.64
N ALA A 73 -1.40 11.34 -0.09
CA ALA A 73 -0.87 12.54 -0.71
C ALA A 73 -0.23 13.38 0.39
N LEU A 74 1.05 13.72 0.21
CA LEU A 74 1.74 14.56 1.17
C LEU A 74 1.04 15.91 1.23
N THR A 75 0.45 16.20 2.37
CA THR A 75 -0.13 17.52 2.65
C THR A 75 0.97 18.37 3.23
N TRP A 76 1.58 19.18 2.36
CA TRP A 76 2.62 20.14 2.73
C TRP A 76 2.01 21.32 3.47
N THR A 77 2.68 21.77 4.53
CA THR A 77 2.30 22.93 5.32
C THR A 77 3.53 23.77 5.65
N THR A 78 3.35 25.08 5.77
CA THR A 78 4.38 25.99 6.27
C THR A 78 4.45 26.00 7.80
N ASP A 79 3.49 25.35 8.47
CA ASP A 79 3.55 25.14 9.91
C ASP A 79 4.67 24.14 10.25
N PRO A 80 5.60 24.49 11.16
CA PRO A 80 6.64 23.56 11.57
C PRO A 80 6.06 22.37 12.37
N PRO A 81 6.77 21.22 12.42
CA PRO A 81 6.46 20.08 13.27
C PRO A 81 6.17 20.49 14.72
N LYS A 82 5.04 20.00 15.27
CA LYS A 82 4.58 20.28 16.65
C LYS A 82 4.74 19.08 17.59
N VAL A 83 5.07 17.91 17.04
CA VAL A 83 5.30 16.66 17.80
C VAL A 83 6.52 15.94 17.25
N PRO A 84 7.25 15.17 18.08
CA PRO A 84 8.40 14.40 17.60
C PRO A 84 8.01 13.36 16.56
N GLY A 85 8.92 13.08 15.63
CA GLY A 85 8.72 12.04 14.62
C GLY A 85 9.49 12.31 13.33
N TRP A 86 9.28 11.44 12.35
CA TRP A 86 9.81 11.62 11.01
C TRP A 86 8.88 12.51 10.19
N TYR A 87 9.46 13.46 9.45
CA TYR A 87 8.72 14.37 8.57
C TYR A 87 9.41 14.44 7.22
N TRP A 88 8.63 14.67 6.17
CA TRP A 88 9.17 15.22 4.94
C TRP A 88 9.40 16.71 5.13
N TRP A 89 10.51 17.20 4.60
CA TRP A 89 10.90 18.61 4.59
C TRP A 89 11.34 19.01 3.19
N ARG A 90 11.01 20.23 2.77
CA ARG A 90 11.55 20.82 1.55
C ARG A 90 11.63 22.34 1.65
N ASP A 91 12.52 22.91 0.84
CA ASP A 91 12.50 24.32 0.52
C ASP A 91 11.42 24.58 -0.55
N VAL A 92 10.62 25.63 -0.35
CA VAL A 92 9.54 26.05 -1.27
C VAL A 92 10.08 26.40 -2.66
N SER A 93 11.33 26.87 -2.74
CA SER A 93 12.05 27.20 -3.98
C SER A 93 12.59 25.96 -4.69
N HIS A 94 12.75 24.83 -3.97
CA HIS A 94 13.33 23.58 -4.47
C HIS A 94 12.40 22.39 -4.20
N LYS A 95 11.14 22.48 -4.64
CA LYS A 95 10.10 21.48 -4.31
C LYS A 95 10.40 20.04 -4.73
N GLY A 96 11.31 19.84 -5.69
CA GLY A 96 11.76 18.53 -6.16
C GLY A 96 12.81 17.86 -5.25
N GLU A 97 13.34 18.58 -4.27
CA GLU A 97 14.44 18.14 -3.42
C GLU A 97 13.96 17.88 -1.98
N ALA A 98 12.83 17.20 -1.85
CA ALA A 98 12.29 16.83 -0.54
C ALA A 98 13.21 15.80 0.16
N THR A 99 13.43 16.00 1.46
CA THR A 99 14.20 15.10 2.33
C THR A 99 13.34 14.60 3.48
N ILE A 100 13.73 13.47 4.09
CA ILE A 100 13.12 12.98 5.32
C ILE A 100 14.01 13.40 6.49
N GLN A 101 13.41 14.03 7.51
CA GLN A 101 14.11 14.49 8.71
C GLN A 101 13.42 13.97 9.97
N TYR A 102 14.23 13.51 10.94
CA TYR A 102 13.73 13.18 12.27
C TYR A 102 13.73 14.43 13.15
N MET A 103 12.58 14.72 13.72
CA MET A 103 12.36 15.80 14.66
C MET A 103 12.25 15.21 16.06
N SER A 104 13.29 15.37 16.87
CA SER A 104 13.23 15.05 18.31
C SER A 104 12.42 16.09 19.08
N GLN A 105 12.03 15.77 20.32
CA GLN A 105 11.33 16.69 21.21
C GLN A 105 12.05 18.04 21.37
N SER A 106 13.37 18.01 21.58
CA SER A 106 14.16 19.23 21.74
C SER A 106 14.26 20.05 20.45
N GLN A 107 14.23 19.40 19.28
CA GLN A 107 14.21 20.10 17.99
C GLN A 107 12.85 20.74 17.73
N VAL A 108 11.74 20.05 17.99
CA VAL A 108 10.37 20.59 17.87
C VAL A 108 10.20 21.84 18.74
N GLU A 109 10.64 21.78 20.00
CA GLU A 109 10.53 22.91 20.94
C GLU A 109 11.36 24.13 20.54
N ARG A 110 12.45 23.91 19.80
CA ARG A 110 13.39 24.98 19.39
C ARG A 110 13.19 25.43 17.94
N LEU A 111 12.41 24.69 17.15
CA LEU A 111 12.23 24.97 15.74
C LEU A 111 11.48 26.30 15.60
N LYS A 112 12.10 27.21 14.85
CA LYS A 112 11.48 28.48 14.49
C LYS A 112 10.82 28.33 13.14
N THR A 113 9.74 29.08 12.94
CA THR A 113 9.13 29.20 11.61
C THR A 113 10.06 30.01 10.71
N TYR A 114 10.52 29.41 9.63
CA TYR A 114 11.29 30.09 8.59
C TYR A 114 10.44 30.23 7.32
N PRO A 115 10.33 31.43 6.75
CA PRO A 115 9.68 31.60 5.45
C PRO A 115 10.48 30.84 4.39
N GLY A 116 9.79 29.99 3.63
CA GLY A 116 10.42 29.17 2.58
C GLY A 116 10.56 27.69 2.92
N GLU A 117 10.11 27.24 4.10
CA GLU A 117 10.09 25.82 4.45
C GLU A 117 8.67 25.24 4.40
N GLU A 118 8.56 24.02 3.90
CA GLU A 118 7.34 23.22 3.95
C GLU A 118 7.63 21.85 4.58
N TRP A 119 6.68 21.38 5.37
CA TRP A 119 6.73 20.14 6.11
C TRP A 119 5.52 19.27 5.77
N ALA A 120 5.70 17.95 5.73
CA ALA A 120 4.58 17.01 5.63
C ALA A 120 4.82 15.80 6.54
N GLY A 121 3.83 15.48 7.38
CA GLY A 121 3.94 14.40 8.36
C GLY A 121 3.04 14.61 9.58
N PRO A 122 3.29 13.88 10.68
CA PRO A 122 4.37 12.90 10.83
C PRO A 122 4.20 11.70 9.89
N ILE A 123 5.32 11.17 9.40
CA ILE A 123 5.40 9.88 8.70
C ILE A 123 5.16 8.80 9.76
N LEU A 124 4.19 7.92 9.50
CA LEU A 124 3.93 6.79 10.38
C LEU A 124 5.16 5.89 10.42
N THR A 125 5.57 5.49 11.62
CA THR A 125 6.62 4.48 11.79
C THR A 125 6.22 3.24 11.00
N PRO A 126 7.08 2.70 10.13
CA PRO A 126 6.82 1.43 9.48
C PRO A 126 6.50 0.38 10.54
N LEU A 127 5.43 -0.39 10.32
CA LEU A 127 5.20 -1.58 11.11
C LEU A 127 6.19 -2.63 10.61
N GLU A 128 7.18 -2.97 11.44
CA GLU A 128 7.97 -4.18 11.19
C GLU A 128 7.02 -5.38 11.30
N LEU A 129 7.10 -6.30 10.34
CA LEU A 129 6.41 -7.58 10.47
C LEU A 129 7.04 -8.30 11.66
N GLU A 130 6.24 -8.68 12.66
CA GLU A 130 6.73 -9.57 13.71
C GLU A 130 7.29 -10.82 13.03
N GLU A 131 8.57 -11.12 13.26
CA GLU A 131 9.20 -12.35 12.80
C GLU A 131 8.43 -13.53 13.43
N SER A 132 7.65 -14.24 12.62
CA SER A 132 6.88 -15.43 13.00
C SER A 132 7.73 -16.69 13.03
#